data_AF-A0A838WK44-F1
#
_entry.id   AF-A0A838WK44-F1
#
_cell.length_a   1.000
_cell.length_b   1.000
_cell.length_c   1.000
_cell.angle_alpha   90.00
_cell.angle_beta   90.00
_cell.angle_gamma   90.00
#
_symmetry.space_group_name_H-M   'P 1'
#
loop_
_entity.id
_entity.type
_entity.pdbx_description
1 polymer ?
#
loop_
_entity_poly.entity_id
_entity_poly.type
_entity_poly.pdbx_seq_one_letter_code
_entity_poly.pdbx_strand_id
1 'polypeptide(L)'
;MSHFSQIKTQIRNLESLQDALSDLGIDWKSGSREVRGYRGQTHTAEVTIEQDNGYDIGFKWNGQEYELVADLQYWQQNLSVDGFLRQITQRYAYQTVMKETAKVGFQISQEQKNADGSISLVLQRWSA
;
A
#
# COMPACT_ATOMS: atom_id res chain seq x y z
N MET A 1 -12.33 -3.96 24.96
CA MET A 1 -12.28 -4.59 23.63
C MET A 1 -11.41 -3.70 22.74
N SER A 2 -10.51 -4.28 21.97
CA SER A 2 -9.71 -3.52 21.00
C SER A 2 -10.60 -3.14 19.82
N HIS A 3 -10.52 -1.88 19.38
CA HIS A 3 -11.20 -1.41 18.16
C HIS A 3 -10.31 -1.56 16.91
N PHE A 4 -9.04 -1.91 17.11
CA PHE A 4 -8.14 -2.19 16.00
C PHE A 4 -8.64 -3.35 15.17
N SER A 5 -8.71 -3.11 13.88
CA SER A 5 -8.88 -4.13 12.87
C SER A 5 -7.55 -4.41 12.18
N GLN A 6 -7.36 -5.66 11.82
CA GLN A 6 -6.22 -6.12 11.03
C GLN A 6 -6.76 -6.73 9.75
N ILE A 7 -6.39 -6.18 8.61
CA ILE A 7 -6.87 -6.62 7.30
C ILE A 7 -5.68 -7.18 6.52
N LYS A 8 -5.76 -8.47 6.20
CA LYS A 8 -4.73 -9.14 5.40
C LYS A 8 -4.72 -8.58 3.99
N THR A 9 -3.52 -8.40 3.45
CA THR A 9 -3.31 -7.97 2.06
C THR A 9 -2.38 -8.97 1.36
N GLN A 10 -2.11 -8.79 0.07
CA GLN A 10 -1.10 -9.61 -0.64
C GLN A 10 0.23 -8.87 -0.83
N ILE A 11 0.45 -7.80 -0.07
CA ILE A 11 1.61 -6.92 -0.18
C ILE A 11 2.78 -7.57 0.57
N ARG A 12 3.90 -7.79 -0.13
CA ARG A 12 5.08 -8.47 0.45
C ARG A 12 6.37 -7.68 0.31
N ASN A 13 6.46 -6.82 -0.71
CA ASN A 13 7.62 -5.97 -0.93
C ASN A 13 7.38 -4.58 -0.32
N LEU A 14 8.15 -4.23 0.72
CA LEU A 14 8.03 -2.95 1.42
C LEU A 14 8.29 -1.76 0.48
N GLU A 15 9.32 -1.87 -0.35
CA GLU A 15 9.75 -0.79 -1.24
C GLU A 15 8.67 -0.48 -2.29
N SER A 16 8.05 -1.51 -2.89
CA SER A 16 6.93 -1.33 -3.81
C SER A 16 5.68 -0.76 -3.12
N LEU A 17 5.46 -1.07 -1.83
CA LEU A 17 4.38 -0.47 -1.04
C LEU A 17 4.62 1.03 -0.83
N GLN A 18 5.84 1.40 -0.45
CA GLN A 18 6.24 2.79 -0.23
C GLN A 18 6.14 3.63 -1.52
N ASP A 19 6.57 3.07 -2.65
CA ASP A 19 6.43 3.72 -3.94
C ASP A 19 4.96 3.86 -4.36
N ALA A 20 4.15 2.84 -4.09
CA ALA A 20 2.72 2.90 -4.37
C ALA A 20 2.02 4.00 -3.57
N LEU A 21 2.34 4.16 -2.29
CA LEU A 21 1.81 5.24 -1.46
C LEU A 21 2.24 6.61 -1.99
N SER A 22 3.53 6.75 -2.33
CA SER A 22 4.09 7.98 -2.89
C SER A 22 3.43 8.37 -4.21
N ASP A 23 3.22 7.42 -5.12
CA ASP A 23 2.56 7.65 -6.40
C ASP A 23 1.09 8.06 -6.27
N LEU A 24 0.42 7.57 -5.24
CA LEU A 24 -0.95 7.93 -4.92
C LEU A 24 -1.04 9.29 -4.21
N GLY A 25 0.10 9.92 -3.91
CA GLY A 25 0.17 11.20 -3.19
C GLY A 25 -0.27 11.08 -1.73
N ILE A 26 -0.21 9.89 -1.15
CA ILE A 26 -0.53 9.65 0.26
C ILE A 26 0.68 10.06 1.09
N ASP A 27 0.49 10.88 2.13
CA ASP A 27 1.56 11.20 3.07
C ASP A 27 1.80 10.00 4.00
N TRP A 28 3.04 9.50 4.05
CA TRP A 28 3.39 8.30 4.79
C TRP A 28 4.78 8.43 5.41
N LYS A 29 4.97 7.74 6.53
CA LYS A 29 6.24 7.72 7.28
C LYS A 29 6.80 6.31 7.28
N SER A 30 8.09 6.21 6.96
CA SER A 30 8.84 4.95 6.98
C SER A 30 9.36 4.62 8.38
N GLY A 31 9.62 3.33 8.60
CA GLY A 31 10.30 2.81 9.77
C GLY A 31 9.32 2.35 10.86
N SER A 32 9.85 1.62 11.83
CA SER A 32 9.09 1.10 12.97
C SER A 32 8.52 2.25 13.79
N ARG A 33 7.21 2.52 13.63
CA ARG A 33 6.50 3.65 14.24
C ARG A 33 5.20 3.18 14.86
N GLU A 34 4.73 3.95 15.83
CA GLU A 34 3.43 3.71 16.46
C GLU A 34 2.29 4.14 15.54
N VAL A 35 1.25 3.31 15.52
CA VAL A 35 -0.05 3.53 14.90
C VAL A 35 -1.03 3.76 16.03
N ARG A 36 -1.56 4.98 16.16
CA ARG A 36 -2.44 5.40 17.25
C ARG A 36 -3.90 5.00 17.00
N GLY A 37 -4.52 4.38 18.00
CA GLY A 37 -5.92 3.95 18.03
C GLY A 37 -6.68 4.46 19.25
N TYR A 38 -7.89 3.96 19.47
CA TYR A 38 -8.75 4.39 20.58
C TYR A 38 -8.13 4.21 21.97
N ARG A 39 -8.32 5.22 22.83
CA ARG A 39 -7.87 5.25 24.25
C ARG A 39 -6.38 4.93 24.45
N GLY A 40 -5.52 5.41 23.54
CA GLY A 40 -4.08 5.23 23.65
C GLY A 40 -3.60 3.82 23.31
N GLN A 41 -4.44 2.99 22.68
CA GLN A 41 -3.98 1.75 22.07
C GLN A 41 -3.04 2.08 20.92
N THR A 42 -1.89 1.41 20.87
CA THR A 42 -0.91 1.58 19.79
C THR A 42 -0.48 0.22 19.24
N HIS A 43 -0.17 0.20 17.95
CA HIS A 43 0.52 -0.91 17.29
C HIS A 43 1.79 -0.40 16.62
N THR A 44 2.80 -1.24 16.52
CA THR A 44 3.99 -0.92 15.72
C THR A 44 3.78 -1.38 14.28
N ALA A 45 4.11 -0.51 13.32
CA ALA A 45 4.07 -0.78 11.89
C ALA A 45 5.31 -0.21 11.19
N GLU A 46 5.72 -0.81 10.06
CA GLU A 46 6.86 -0.37 9.25
C GLU A 46 6.53 0.82 8.34
N VAL A 47 5.23 1.05 8.12
CA VAL A 47 4.68 2.21 7.42
C VAL A 47 3.52 2.75 8.24
N THR A 48 3.49 4.06 8.44
CA THR A 48 2.41 4.77 9.15
C THR A 48 1.89 5.92 8.30
N ILE A 49 0.57 6.07 8.25
CA ILE A 49 -0.15 7.15 7.58
C ILE A 49 -0.96 7.85 8.68
N GLU A 50 -0.60 9.10 8.94
CA GLU A 50 -1.26 9.91 9.96
C GLU A 50 -2.53 10.53 9.38
N GLN A 51 -3.58 10.62 10.19
CA GLN A 51 -4.82 11.29 9.83
C GLN A 51 -5.02 12.52 10.72
N ASP A 52 -5.79 13.49 10.24
CA ASP A 52 -6.04 14.76 10.93
C ASP A 52 -6.79 14.59 12.27
N ASN A 53 -7.51 13.47 12.44
CA ASN A 53 -8.22 13.15 13.68
C ASN A 53 -7.33 12.54 14.78
N GLY A 54 -6.01 12.43 14.58
CA GLY A 54 -5.07 11.91 15.57
C GLY A 54 -5.03 10.39 15.68
N TYR A 55 -5.66 9.67 14.75
CA TYR A 55 -5.58 8.23 14.59
C TYR A 55 -4.78 7.89 13.35
N ASP A 56 -4.11 6.73 13.36
CA ASP A 56 -3.23 6.37 12.27
C ASP A 56 -3.68 5.08 11.58
N ILE A 57 -3.21 4.93 10.34
CA ILE A 57 -3.28 3.69 9.56
C ILE A 57 -1.85 3.18 9.44
N GLY A 58 -1.65 1.88 9.67
CA GLY A 58 -0.35 1.25 9.51
C GLY A 58 -0.36 0.09 8.54
N PHE A 59 0.80 -0.19 7.94
CA PHE A 59 1.08 -1.49 7.34
C PHE A 59 2.13 -2.21 8.18
N LYS A 60 1.71 -3.32 8.78
CA LYS A 60 2.53 -4.11 9.69
C LYS A 60 2.92 -5.44 9.05
N TRP A 61 4.18 -5.85 9.17
CA TRP A 61 4.60 -7.18 8.77
C TRP A 61 4.08 -8.25 9.74
N ASN A 62 3.37 -9.26 9.22
CA ASN A 62 2.87 -10.38 10.04
C ASN A 62 3.72 -11.67 9.95
N GLY A 63 4.87 -11.62 9.27
CA GLY A 63 5.72 -12.79 8.99
C GLY A 63 5.59 -13.33 7.56
N GLN A 64 4.53 -12.98 6.84
CA GLN A 64 4.28 -13.45 5.48
C GLN A 64 3.92 -12.31 4.51
N GLU A 65 3.14 -11.34 4.97
CA GLU A 65 2.67 -10.19 4.20
C GLU A 65 2.44 -8.99 5.12
N TYR A 66 2.31 -7.81 4.51
CA TYR A 66 1.90 -6.61 5.22
C TYR A 66 0.39 -6.62 5.41
N GLU A 67 -0.07 -6.43 6.64
CA GLU A 67 -1.48 -6.25 6.97
C GLU A 67 -1.76 -4.78 7.27
N LEU A 68 -2.93 -4.30 6.87
CA LEU A 68 -3.41 -2.98 7.27
C LEU A 68 -3.89 -3.07 8.72
N VAL A 69 -3.34 -2.22 9.58
CA VAL A 69 -3.73 -2.08 10.99
C VAL A 69 -4.27 -0.68 11.22
N ALA A 70 -5.52 -0.57 11.64
CA ALA A 70 -6.16 0.72 11.91
C ALA A 70 -7.39 0.55 12.82
N ASP A 71 -7.78 1.63 13.49
CA ASP A 71 -9.08 1.73 14.13
C ASP A 71 -10.12 2.21 13.10
N LEU A 72 -10.90 1.26 12.56
CA LEU A 72 -11.81 1.55 11.44
C LEU A 72 -12.98 2.46 11.84
N GLN A 73 -13.28 2.59 13.14
CA GLN A 73 -14.30 3.52 13.61
C GLN A 73 -13.87 4.98 13.41
N TYR A 74 -12.56 5.24 13.35
CA TYR A 74 -11.96 6.56 13.12
C TYR A 74 -11.29 6.66 11.74
N TRP A 75 -11.77 5.88 10.78
CA TRP A 75 -11.32 5.95 9.40
C TRP A 75 -11.68 7.31 8.78
N GLN A 76 -10.67 8.09 8.38
CA GLN A 76 -10.82 9.44 7.84
C GLN A 76 -10.05 9.59 6.52
N GLN A 77 -10.18 8.61 5.63
CA GLN A 77 -9.69 8.71 4.25
C GLN A 77 -10.84 9.03 3.29
N ASN A 78 -10.49 9.59 2.13
CA ASN A 78 -11.46 9.91 1.07
C ASN A 78 -12.18 8.68 0.51
N LEU A 79 -11.55 7.50 0.59
CA LEU A 79 -12.09 6.23 0.12
C LEU A 79 -12.53 5.37 1.30
N SER A 80 -13.46 4.45 1.08
CA SER A 80 -13.70 3.35 2.03
C SER A 80 -12.43 2.53 2.21
N VAL A 81 -12.36 1.76 3.30
CA VAL A 81 -11.23 0.85 3.58
C VAL A 81 -10.92 -0.06 2.38
N ASP A 82 -11.96 -0.66 1.79
CA ASP A 82 -11.83 -1.52 0.61
C ASP A 82 -11.37 -0.75 -0.63
N GLY A 83 -11.91 0.45 -0.85
CA GLY A 83 -11.51 1.31 -1.97
C GLY A 83 -10.05 1.73 -1.87
N PHE A 84 -9.62 2.11 -0.67
CA PHE A 84 -8.24 2.47 -0.35
C PHE A 84 -7.29 1.29 -0.57
N LEU A 85 -7.61 0.12 -0.01
CA LEU A 85 -6.81 -1.09 -0.21
C LEU A 85 -6.75 -1.51 -1.68
N ARG A 86 -7.87 -1.42 -2.42
CA ARG A 86 -7.89 -1.70 -3.86
C ARG A 86 -6.96 -0.77 -4.63
N GLN A 87 -6.98 0.53 -4.33
CA GLN A 87 -6.13 1.52 -5.00
C GLN A 87 -4.64 1.27 -4.72
N ILE A 88 -4.28 1.05 -3.44
CA ILE A 88 -2.91 0.71 -3.06
C ILE A 88 -2.47 -0.59 -3.69
N THR A 89 -3.31 -1.62 -3.66
CA THR A 89 -2.96 -2.95 -4.19
C THR A 89 -2.70 -2.89 -5.69
N GLN A 90 -3.52 -2.14 -6.45
CA GLN A 90 -3.29 -1.92 -7.86
C GLN A 90 -1.95 -1.21 -8.11
N ARG A 91 -1.68 -0.12 -7.38
CA ARG A 91 -0.45 0.65 -7.62
C ARG A 91 0.80 -0.09 -7.15
N TYR A 92 0.69 -0.85 -6.08
CA TYR A 92 1.70 -1.79 -5.60
C TYR A 92 2.03 -2.85 -6.65
N ALA A 93 1.01 -3.45 -7.28
CA ALA A 93 1.22 -4.44 -8.33
C ALA A 93 1.95 -3.82 -9.52
N TYR A 94 1.55 -2.62 -9.94
CA TYR A 94 2.25 -1.84 -10.96
C TYR A 94 3.73 -1.63 -10.57
N GLN A 95 4.00 -1.08 -9.39
CA GLN A 95 5.38 -0.80 -8.95
C GLN A 95 6.24 -2.06 -8.83
N THR A 96 5.65 -3.17 -8.37
CA THR A 96 6.33 -4.46 -8.31
C THR A 96 6.70 -4.96 -9.70
N VAL A 97 5.77 -4.93 -10.66
CA VAL A 97 6.04 -5.31 -12.05
C VAL A 97 7.14 -4.44 -12.64
N MET A 98 7.08 -3.12 -12.44
CA MET A 98 8.08 -2.18 -12.93
C MET A 98 9.50 -2.51 -12.44
N LYS A 99 9.65 -2.73 -11.14
CA LYS A 99 10.94 -3.05 -10.53
C LYS A 99 11.49 -4.38 -11.00
N GLU A 100 10.66 -5.43 -11.04
CA GLU A 100 11.10 -6.74 -11.49
C GLU A 100 11.46 -6.73 -12.99
N THR A 101 10.66 -6.05 -13.81
CA THR A 101 10.89 -5.84 -15.24
C THR A 101 12.25 -5.17 -15.51
N ALA A 102 12.57 -4.11 -14.76
CA ALA A 102 13.85 -3.41 -14.87
C ALA A 102 15.06 -4.32 -14.51
N LYS A 103 14.91 -5.21 -13.53
CA LYS A 103 15.98 -6.15 -13.13
C LYS A 103 16.26 -7.21 -14.20
N VAL A 104 15.23 -7.68 -14.91
CA VAL A 104 15.34 -8.76 -15.90
C VAL A 104 15.49 -8.28 -17.35
N GLY A 105 15.72 -6.98 -17.56
CA GLY A 105 16.03 -6.39 -18.87
C GLY A 105 14.84 -6.28 -19.82
N PHE A 106 13.61 -6.33 -19.29
CA PHE A 106 12.42 -5.98 -20.05
C PHE A 106 12.22 -4.45 -20.03
N GLN A 107 11.55 -3.93 -21.05
CA GLN A 107 11.12 -2.55 -21.14
C GLN A 107 9.62 -2.50 -21.38
N ILE A 108 8.95 -1.46 -20.91
CA ILE A 108 7.54 -1.23 -21.23
C ILE A 108 7.45 -0.78 -22.68
N SER A 109 6.67 -1.52 -23.45
CA SER A 109 6.29 -1.12 -24.80
C SER A 109 4.97 -0.34 -24.81
N GLN A 110 4.06 -0.62 -23.88
CA GLN A 110 2.76 0.05 -23.79
C GLN A 110 2.21 0.01 -22.36
N GLU A 111 1.65 1.14 -21.91
CA GLU A 111 0.84 1.24 -20.70
C GLU A 111 -0.53 1.83 -21.08
N GLN A 112 -1.61 1.19 -20.62
CA GLN A 112 -2.97 1.69 -20.81
C GLN A 112 -3.75 1.62 -19.50
N LYS A 113 -4.36 2.74 -19.12
CA LYS A 113 -5.34 2.81 -18.03
C LYS A 113 -6.74 2.67 -18.63
N ASN A 114 -7.50 1.70 -18.13
CA ASN A 114 -8.84 1.41 -18.59
C ASN A 114 -9.88 2.17 -17.77
N ALA A 115 -11.08 2.36 -18.32
CA ALA A 115 -12.16 3.10 -17.67
C ALA A 115 -12.68 2.41 -16.39
N ASP A 116 -12.49 1.10 -16.26
CA ASP A 116 -12.82 0.31 -15.06
C ASP A 116 -11.74 0.42 -13.96
N GLY A 117 -10.72 1.23 -14.21
CA GLY A 117 -9.58 1.46 -13.35
C GLY A 117 -8.44 0.47 -13.57
N SER A 118 -8.60 -0.63 -14.32
CA SER A 118 -7.51 -1.59 -14.54
C SER A 118 -6.34 -0.99 -15.35
N ILE A 119 -5.14 -1.55 -15.17
CA ILE A 119 -3.93 -1.14 -15.89
C ILE A 119 -3.43 -2.33 -16.72
N SER A 120 -3.31 -2.12 -18.02
CA SER A 120 -2.73 -3.09 -18.96
C SER A 120 -1.30 -2.67 -19.31
N LEU A 121 -0.35 -3.59 -19.10
CA LEU A 121 1.07 -3.38 -19.40
C LEU A 121 1.53 -4.40 -20.44
N VAL A 122 2.18 -3.91 -21.50
CA VAL A 122 2.88 -4.74 -22.49
C VAL A 122 4.38 -4.57 -22.28
N LEU A 123 5.06 -5.67 -22.00
CA LEU A 123 6.50 -5.71 -21.78
C LEU A 123 7.19 -6.36 -22.98
N GLN A 124 8.32 -5.80 -23.40
CA GLN A 124 9.16 -6.33 -24.48
C GLN A 124 10.59 -6.53 -23.98
N ARG A 125 11.26 -7.54 -24.52
CA ARG A 125 12.69 -7.78 -24.29
C ARG A 125 13.37 -8.01 -25.62
N TRP A 126 14.41 -7.24 -25.90
CA TRP A 126 15.22 -7.41 -27.08
C TRP A 126 16.20 -8.58 -26.83
N SER A 127 16.05 -9.65 -27.59
CA SER A 127 17.10 -10.65 -27.76
C SER A 127 18.04 -10.15 -28.86
N ALA A 128 19.32 -10.01 -28.53
CA ALA A 128 20.38 -9.78 -29.52
C ALA A 128 20.54 -10.97 -30.46
#